data_AF-A0A954GH75-F1
#
_entry.id   AF-A0A954GH75-F1
#
_cell.length_a   1.000
_cell.length_b   1.000
_cell.length_c   1.000
_cell.angle_alpha   90.00
_cell.angle_beta   90.00
_cell.angle_gamma   90.00
#
_symmetry.space_group_name_H-M   'P 1'
#
loop_
_entity.id
_entity.type
_entity.pdbx_description
1 polymer ?
#
loop_
_entity_poly.entity_id
_entity_poly.type
_entity_poly.pdbx_seq_one_letter_code
_entity_poly.pdbx_strand_id
1 'polypeptide(L)'
;MTKEIRLVAILCTFVLSLGCGPSKKSSVDSRTYHGAFNNIVIETEGMKADVFSENYDPRLEPVQDQFGSVVAAFMRNKDVKGTPLEAEAQKLLDKEQEIMEIWRSPDGSIEKLRAAVQEVVDQVEHMKTMI
;
A
#
# COMPACT_ATOMS: atom_id res chain seq x y z
N MET A 1 60.38 -21.65 22.43
CA MET A 1 60.54 -21.14 21.06
C MET A 1 59.19 -21.30 20.37
N THR A 2 58.16 -20.49 20.66
CA THR A 2 57.86 -19.12 20.19
C THR A 2 57.99 -18.89 18.69
N LYS A 3 56.91 -18.32 18.13
CA LYS A 3 56.69 -17.73 16.78
C LYS A 3 56.05 -18.74 15.79
N GLU A 4 54.84 -18.58 15.25
CA GLU A 4 54.03 -17.38 15.00
C GLU A 4 52.51 -17.64 15.03
N ILE A 5 51.80 -16.73 15.70
CA ILE A 5 50.37 -16.46 15.53
C ILE A 5 50.32 -15.09 14.86
N ARG A 6 49.75 -14.99 13.66
CA ARG A 6 49.26 -13.74 13.05
C ARG A 6 48.00 -14.05 12.24
N LEU A 7 46.84 -13.78 12.84
CA LEU A 7 45.96 -12.69 12.43
C LEU A 7 45.41 -12.86 10.99
N VAL A 8 44.37 -13.68 10.85
CA VAL A 8 43.34 -13.49 9.82
C VAL A 8 42.02 -13.29 10.56
N ALA A 9 41.92 -12.11 11.16
CA ALA A 9 40.66 -11.58 11.68
C ALA A 9 40.26 -10.42 10.78
N ILE A 10 38.95 -10.28 10.59
CA ILE A 10 38.28 -9.10 10.03
C ILE A 10 38.29 -9.06 8.50
N LEU A 11 37.38 -9.82 7.86
CA LEU A 11 36.74 -9.36 6.62
C LEU A 11 35.38 -10.03 6.33
N CYS A 12 34.54 -10.23 7.36
CA CYS A 12 33.14 -10.68 7.19
C CYS A 12 32.15 -9.83 8.03
N THR A 13 32.36 -8.51 8.09
CA THR A 13 31.46 -7.63 8.86
C THR A 13 31.27 -6.25 8.22
N PHE A 14 31.17 -6.18 6.88
CA PHE A 14 30.96 -4.91 6.18
C PHE A 14 30.00 -4.96 4.97
N VAL A 15 29.12 -5.97 4.90
CA VAL A 15 28.05 -6.01 3.87
C VAL A 15 26.68 -6.37 4.48
N LEU A 16 26.35 -5.76 5.62
CA LEU A 16 24.97 -5.75 6.17
C LEU A 16 24.49 -4.35 6.58
N SER A 17 25.21 -3.28 6.20
CA SER A 17 24.84 -1.90 6.54
C SER A 17 24.57 -1.02 5.32
N LEU A 18 24.21 -1.61 4.18
CA LEU A 18 23.66 -0.88 3.04
C LEU A 18 22.18 -1.22 2.89
N GLY A 19 21.34 -0.38 3.50
CA GLY A 19 20.13 0.04 2.81
C GLY A 19 18.77 -0.49 3.26
N CYS A 20 18.54 -0.81 4.54
CA CYS A 20 17.23 -0.41 5.09
C CYS A 20 17.31 1.08 5.36
N GLY A 21 17.08 1.89 4.31
CA GLY A 21 16.92 3.32 4.46
C GLY A 21 15.89 3.58 5.57
N PRO A 22 16.05 4.63 6.38
CA PRO A 22 15.01 4.98 7.34
C PRO A 22 13.75 5.26 6.52
N SER A 23 12.79 4.34 6.55
CA SER A 23 11.42 4.68 6.24
C SER A 23 11.11 5.83 7.17
N LYS A 24 11.07 7.04 6.62
CA LYS A 24 10.44 8.18 7.27
C LYS A 24 8.97 7.80 7.43
N LYS A 25 8.67 6.95 8.41
CA LYS A 25 7.40 7.00 9.11
C LYS A 25 7.41 8.34 9.83
N SER A 26 7.15 9.39 9.06
CA SER A 26 6.33 10.49 9.54
C SER A 26 5.24 9.83 10.35
N SER A 27 5.24 10.04 11.67
CA SER A 27 4.20 9.54 12.55
C SER A 27 2.93 10.33 12.20
N VAL A 28 2.32 9.98 11.07
CA VAL A 28 1.03 10.48 10.70
C VAL A 28 0.09 9.99 11.77
N ASP A 29 -0.47 10.92 12.55
CA ASP A 29 -1.43 10.59 13.59
C ASP A 29 -2.70 10.06 12.93
N SER A 30 -2.76 8.75 12.77
CA SER A 30 -3.87 8.02 12.16
C SER A 30 -5.17 8.12 12.96
N ARG A 31 -5.15 8.76 14.14
CA ARG A 31 -6.35 9.04 14.93
C ARG A 31 -7.17 10.20 14.36
N THR A 32 -6.53 11.08 13.60
CA THR A 32 -7.22 12.16 12.88
C THR A 32 -7.80 11.64 11.56
N TYR A 33 -8.86 12.26 11.04
CA TYR A 33 -9.41 11.84 9.76
C TYR A 33 -8.43 12.10 8.59
N HIS A 34 -7.63 13.17 8.66
CA HIS A 34 -6.51 13.40 7.73
C HIS A 34 -5.48 12.26 7.78
N GLY A 35 -5.11 11.82 8.99
CA GLY A 35 -4.15 10.72 9.13
C GLY A 35 -4.71 9.38 8.67
N ALA A 36 -5.99 9.11 8.93
CA ALA A 36 -6.68 7.94 8.41
C ALA A 36 -6.78 7.97 6.87
N PHE A 37 -7.07 9.15 6.29
CA PHE A 37 -7.07 9.33 4.83
C PHE A 37 -5.68 9.14 4.23
N ASN A 38 -4.63 9.62 4.89
CA ASN A 38 -3.26 9.42 4.41
C ASN A 38 -2.87 7.94 4.35
N ASN A 39 -3.44 7.08 5.20
CA ASN A 39 -3.26 5.64 5.08
C ASN A 39 -3.94 5.09 3.81
N ILE A 40 -5.13 5.59 3.45
CA ILE A 40 -5.78 5.25 2.16
C ILE A 40 -4.84 5.61 1.01
N VAL A 41 -4.26 6.82 1.00
CA VAL A 41 -3.33 7.26 -0.05
C VAL A 41 -2.13 6.31 -0.16
N ILE A 42 -1.50 5.96 0.97
CA ILE A 42 -0.35 5.04 1.00
C ILE A 42 -0.71 3.68 0.42
N GLU A 43 -1.82 3.09 0.84
CA GLU A 43 -2.25 1.77 0.35
C GLU A 43 -2.64 1.81 -1.14
N THR A 44 -3.25 2.89 -1.61
CA THR A 44 -3.55 3.09 -3.04
C THR A 44 -2.27 3.20 -3.87
N GLU A 45 -1.28 3.97 -3.41
CA GLU A 45 0.01 4.09 -4.10
C GLU A 45 0.77 2.76 -4.13
N GLY A 46 0.75 2.00 -3.02
CA GLY A 46 1.33 0.66 -2.94
C GLY A 46 0.66 -0.31 -3.92
N MET A 47 -0.67 -0.40 -3.89
CA MET A 47 -1.45 -1.23 -4.82
C MET A 47 -1.19 -0.87 -6.29
N LYS A 48 -1.11 0.43 -6.62
CA LYS A 48 -0.76 0.90 -7.95
C LYS A 48 0.65 0.45 -8.34
N ALA A 49 1.63 0.64 -7.47
CA ALA A 49 3.02 0.26 -7.74
C ALA A 49 3.16 -1.24 -8.01
N ASP A 50 2.46 -2.07 -7.23
CA ASP A 50 2.45 -3.53 -7.37
C ASP A 50 1.84 -3.92 -8.72
N VAL A 51 0.59 -3.52 -9.00
CA VAL A 51 -0.16 -3.95 -10.21
C VAL A 51 0.42 -3.40 -11.52
N PHE A 52 1.08 -2.24 -11.48
CA PHE A 52 1.74 -1.64 -12.65
C PHE A 52 3.21 -2.06 -12.80
N SER A 53 3.74 -2.89 -11.90
CA SER A 53 5.05 -3.50 -12.09
C SER A 53 5.08 -4.34 -13.37
N GLU A 54 6.21 -4.31 -14.08
CA GLU A 54 6.41 -5.09 -15.31
C GLU A 54 6.30 -6.60 -15.08
N ASN A 55 6.63 -7.04 -13.86
CA ASN A 55 6.68 -8.46 -13.49
C ASN A 55 5.47 -8.94 -12.70
N TYR A 56 4.46 -8.09 -12.49
CA TYR A 56 3.28 -8.47 -11.72
C TYR A 56 2.47 -9.54 -12.46
N ASP A 57 2.33 -10.71 -11.83
CA ASP A 57 1.44 -11.77 -12.30
C ASP A 57 0.28 -11.95 -11.29
N PRO A 58 -0.96 -11.58 -11.65
CA PRO A 58 -2.12 -11.71 -10.76
C PRO A 58 -2.38 -13.16 -10.32
N ARG A 59 -1.85 -14.18 -11.03
CA ARG A 59 -2.02 -15.59 -10.65
C ARG A 59 -1.05 -16.03 -9.55
N LEU A 60 0.07 -15.33 -9.41
CA LEU A 60 1.13 -15.64 -8.45
C LEU A 60 1.12 -14.69 -7.27
N GLU A 61 0.67 -13.45 -7.49
CA GLU A 61 0.72 -12.37 -6.52
C GLU A 61 -0.72 -11.90 -6.19
N PRO A 62 -1.17 -12.08 -4.94
CA PRO A 62 -2.45 -11.56 -4.52
C PRO A 62 -2.39 -10.03 -4.36
N VAL A 63 -3.48 -9.36 -4.76
CA VAL A 63 -3.68 -7.95 -4.40
C VAL A 63 -3.76 -7.84 -2.88
N GLN A 64 -2.99 -6.93 -2.28
CA GLN A 64 -2.93 -6.78 -0.82
C GLN A 64 -4.27 -6.24 -0.25
N ASP A 65 -4.87 -6.98 0.68
CA ASP A 65 -6.15 -6.68 1.35
C ASP A 65 -6.05 -5.65 2.50
N GLN A 66 -4.99 -4.83 2.51
CA GLN A 66 -4.88 -3.77 3.52
C GLN A 66 -5.73 -2.55 3.15
N PHE A 67 -6.01 -2.36 1.86
CA PHE A 67 -6.77 -1.22 1.36
C PHE A 67 -8.19 -1.15 1.94
N GLY A 68 -8.97 -2.25 1.88
CA GLY A 68 -10.32 -2.27 2.45
C GLY A 68 -10.34 -1.97 3.97
N SER A 69 -9.32 -2.47 4.68
CA SER A 69 -9.17 -2.23 6.13
C SER A 69 -8.92 -0.76 6.47
N VAL A 70 -8.07 -0.06 5.70
CA VAL A 70 -7.80 1.37 5.93
C VAL A 70 -8.98 2.25 5.55
N VAL A 71 -9.72 1.91 4.48
CA VAL A 71 -10.95 2.61 4.10
C VAL A 71 -12.02 2.45 5.17
N ALA A 72 -12.24 1.23 5.67
CA ALA A 72 -13.16 0.99 6.77
C ALA A 72 -12.76 1.73 8.06
N ALA A 73 -11.45 1.87 8.33
CA ALA A 73 -10.97 2.66 9.46
C ALA A 73 -11.25 4.15 9.30
N PHE A 74 -11.09 4.70 8.10
CA PHE A 74 -11.43 6.08 7.78
C PHE A 74 -12.93 6.36 7.98
N MET A 75 -13.81 5.47 7.50
CA MET A 75 -15.26 5.60 7.67
C MET A 75 -15.71 5.53 9.14
N ARG A 76 -14.98 4.80 9.99
CA ARG A 76 -15.24 4.77 11.44
C ARG A 76 -14.85 6.07 12.16
N ASN A 77 -14.13 6.98 11.50
CA ASN A 77 -13.81 8.27 12.09
C ASN A 77 -15.10 9.10 12.26
N LYS A 78 -15.33 9.61 13.47
CA LYS A 78 -16.51 10.41 13.81
C LYS A 78 -16.68 11.68 12.96
N ASP A 79 -15.58 12.22 12.44
CA ASP A 79 -15.57 13.45 11.65
C ASP A 79 -15.82 13.15 10.15
N VAL A 80 -15.81 11.87 9.76
CA VAL A 80 -16.16 11.40 8.40
C VAL A 80 -17.61 10.95 8.34
N LYS A 81 -18.11 10.32 9.41
CA LYS A 81 -19.46 9.79 9.46
C LYS A 81 -20.53 10.86 9.24
N GLY A 82 -21.45 10.60 8.33
CA GLY A 82 -22.53 11.50 7.92
C GLY A 82 -22.08 12.63 6.97
N THR A 83 -20.82 12.65 6.55
CA THR A 83 -20.30 13.64 5.58
C THR A 83 -20.25 13.05 4.17
N PRO A 84 -20.11 13.88 3.12
CA PRO A 84 -19.88 13.38 1.76
C PRO A 84 -18.66 12.45 1.65
N LEU A 85 -17.65 12.60 2.51
CA LEU A 85 -16.46 11.74 2.52
C LEU A 85 -16.79 10.28 2.87
N GLU A 86 -17.83 10.01 3.66
CA GLU A 86 -18.27 8.64 3.95
C GLU A 86 -18.81 7.95 2.69
N ALA A 87 -19.57 8.68 1.87
CA ALA A 87 -20.09 8.17 0.60
C ALA A 87 -18.98 7.95 -0.42
N GLU A 88 -18.01 8.86 -0.52
CA GLU A 88 -16.83 8.67 -1.39
C GLU A 88 -15.96 7.49 -0.92
N ALA A 89 -15.80 7.30 0.39
CA ALA A 89 -15.10 6.14 0.94
C ALA A 89 -15.85 4.82 0.68
N GLN A 90 -17.18 4.83 0.67
CA GLN A 90 -17.95 3.64 0.28
C GLN A 90 -17.67 3.24 -1.17
N LYS A 91 -17.55 4.20 -2.10
CA LYS A 91 -17.16 3.89 -3.49
C LYS A 91 -15.80 3.22 -3.58
N LEU A 92 -14.84 3.58 -2.71
CA LEU A 92 -13.55 2.91 -2.64
C LEU A 92 -13.68 1.44 -2.22
N LEU A 93 -14.56 1.11 -1.27
CA LEU A 93 -14.84 -0.28 -0.89
C LEU A 93 -15.51 -1.06 -2.03
N ASP A 94 -16.46 -0.44 -2.73
CA ASP A 94 -17.13 -1.08 -3.86
C ASP A 94 -16.12 -1.39 -4.98
N LYS A 95 -15.15 -0.49 -5.22
CA LYS A 95 -14.06 -0.71 -6.17
C LYS A 95 -13.03 -1.75 -5.71
N GLU A 96 -12.75 -1.83 -4.42
CA GLU A 96 -11.92 -2.89 -3.85
C GLU A 96 -12.55 -4.27 -4.09
N GLN A 97 -13.86 -4.40 -3.89
CA GLN A 97 -14.58 -5.64 -4.23
C GLN A 97 -14.49 -5.99 -5.71
N GLU A 98 -14.66 -5.02 -6.61
CA GLU A 98 -14.49 -5.21 -8.05
C GLU A 98 -13.08 -5.68 -8.41
N ILE A 99 -12.04 -5.08 -7.82
CA ILE A 99 -10.64 -5.50 -7.97
C ILE A 99 -10.47 -6.97 -7.54
N MET A 100 -11.06 -7.36 -6.41
CA MET A 100 -10.98 -8.73 -5.89
C MET A 100 -11.72 -9.73 -6.77
N GLU A 101 -12.83 -9.33 -7.40
CA GLU A 101 -13.55 -10.14 -8.38
C GLU A 101 -12.74 -10.34 -9.67
N ILE A 102 -12.15 -9.27 -10.21
CA ILE A 102 -11.26 -9.33 -11.38
C ILE A 102 -10.03 -10.20 -11.08
N TRP A 103 -9.45 -10.06 -9.89
CA TRP A 103 -8.28 -10.83 -9.50
C TRP A 103 -8.58 -12.34 -9.40
N ARG A 104 -9.73 -12.70 -8.82
CA ARG A 104 -10.17 -14.10 -8.68
C ARG A 104 -10.71 -14.68 -9.98
N SER A 105 -10.92 -13.87 -11.01
CA SER A 105 -11.51 -14.34 -12.26
C SER A 105 -10.53 -15.27 -13.00
N PRO A 106 -11.03 -16.31 -13.70
CA PRO A 106 -10.17 -17.23 -14.45
C PRO A 106 -9.34 -16.55 -15.55
N ASP A 107 -9.87 -15.44 -16.10
CA ASP A 107 -9.17 -14.62 -17.09
C ASP A 107 -8.15 -13.67 -16.49
N GLY A 108 -8.21 -13.38 -15.18
CA GLY A 108 -7.20 -12.66 -14.39
C GLY A 108 -6.56 -11.48 -15.13
N SER A 109 -7.39 -10.74 -15.88
CA SER A 109 -6.89 -9.85 -16.92
C SER A 109 -6.14 -8.68 -16.28
N ILE A 110 -4.83 -8.65 -16.49
CA ILE A 110 -3.98 -7.57 -15.96
C ILE A 110 -4.42 -6.19 -16.48
N GLU A 111 -4.98 -6.12 -17.69
CA GLU A 111 -5.55 -4.89 -18.23
C GLU A 111 -6.78 -4.42 -17.43
N LYS A 112 -7.72 -5.33 -17.14
CA LYS A 112 -8.90 -5.01 -16.31
C LYS A 112 -8.49 -4.63 -14.88
N LEU A 113 -7.52 -5.35 -14.31
CA LEU A 113 -7.02 -5.08 -12.97
C LEU A 113 -6.36 -3.69 -12.89
N ARG A 114 -5.52 -3.36 -13.87
CA ARG A 114 -4.89 -2.02 -13.98
C ARG A 114 -5.93 -0.91 -14.15
N ALA A 115 -6.96 -1.14 -14.95
CA ALA A 115 -8.06 -0.18 -15.11
C ALA A 115 -8.79 0.05 -13.78
N ALA A 116 -9.19 -1.01 -13.09
CA ALA A 116 -9.89 -0.90 -11.81
C ALA A 116 -9.03 -0.23 -10.72
N VAL A 117 -7.74 -0.56 -10.65
CA VAL A 117 -6.80 0.12 -9.73
C VAL A 117 -6.64 1.60 -10.09
N GLN A 118 -6.62 1.95 -11.38
CA GLN A 118 -6.55 3.35 -11.79
C GLN A 118 -7.81 4.12 -11.39
N GLU A 119 -8.99 3.51 -11.44
CA GLU A 119 -10.22 4.14 -10.93
C GLU A 119 -10.17 4.40 -9.42
N VAL A 120 -9.57 3.50 -8.64
CA VAL A 120 -9.30 3.74 -7.20
C VAL A 120 -8.37 4.94 -7.01
N VAL A 121 -7.29 5.03 -7.80
CA VAL A 121 -6.36 6.17 -7.77
C VAL A 121 -7.09 7.47 -8.07
N ASP A 122 -7.89 7.51 -9.13
CA ASP A 122 -8.64 8.70 -9.54
C ASP A 122 -9.67 9.13 -8.47
N GLN A 123 -10.32 8.15 -7.82
CA GLN A 123 -11.24 8.40 -6.71
C GLN A 123 -10.53 8.96 -5.47
N VAL A 124 -9.33 8.47 -5.15
CA VAL A 124 -8.52 9.02 -4.05
C VAL A 124 -8.04 10.43 -4.37
N GLU A 125 -7.64 10.72 -5.61
CA GLU A 125 -7.31 12.08 -6.05
C GLU A 125 -8.52 13.02 -5.96
N HIS A 126 -9.72 12.54 -6.31
CA HIS A 126 -10.93 13.31 -6.09
C HIS A 126 -11.13 13.63 -4.60
N MET A 127 -11.03 12.64 -3.72
CA MET A 127 -11.18 12.84 -2.27
C MET A 127 -10.13 13.79 -1.67
N LYS A 128 -8.90 13.84 -2.20
CA LYS A 128 -7.89 14.84 -1.80
C LYS A 128 -8.37 16.28 -1.97
N THR A 129 -9.28 16.54 -2.92
CA THR A 129 -9.84 17.90 -3.13
C THR A 129 -10.91 18.29 -2.11
N MET A 130 -11.40 17.33 -1.33
CA MET A 130 -12.48 17.49 -0.35
C MET A 130 -11.99 17.58 1.10
N ILE A 131 -10.70 17.34 1.34
CA ILE A 131 -10.02 17.25 2.65
C ILE A 131 -9.08 18.44 2.82
#